data_AF-A0A316HJU8-F1
#
_entry.id   AF-A0A316HJU8-F1
#
_cell.length_a   1.000
_cell.length_b   1.000
_cell.length_c   1.000
_cell.angle_alpha   90.00
_cell.angle_beta   90.00
_cell.angle_gamma   90.00
#
_symmetry.space_group_name_H-M   'P 1'
#
loop_
_entity.id
_entity.type
_entity.pdbx_description
1 polymer ?
#
loop_
_entity_poly.entity_id
_entity_poly.type
_entity_poly.pdbx_seq_one_letter_code
_entity_poly.pdbx_strand_id
1 'polypeptide(L)'
;HRLAEKTWLVYQREAQRVARSVVLKLKTADFRTLTRTVTPAVPPASAGELAALASALRHRVPAVRYRLVGVGLGGFVDRAAYRAQRDLFGTG
;
A
#
# COMPACT_ATOMS: atom_id res chain seq x y z
N HIS A 1 -3.62 11.67 -7.76
CA HIS A 1 -3.10 10.97 -6.57
C HIS A 1 -4.08 10.97 -5.36
N ARG A 2 -5.30 11.51 -5.50
CA ARG A 2 -6.29 11.69 -4.41
C ARG A 2 -6.59 10.48 -3.52
N LEU A 3 -6.68 9.26 -4.06
CA LEU A 3 -6.95 8.07 -3.25
C LEU A 3 -5.77 7.74 -2.31
N ALA A 4 -4.55 7.82 -2.84
CA ALA A 4 -3.34 7.61 -2.04
C ALA A 4 -3.20 8.69 -0.96
N GLU A 5 -3.49 9.96 -1.28
CA GLU A 5 -3.48 11.05 -0.29
C GLU A 5 -4.45 10.79 0.86
N LYS A 6 -5.71 10.42 0.56
CA LYS A 6 -6.70 10.10 1.60
C LYS A 6 -6.25 8.92 2.46
N THR A 7 -5.80 7.84 1.83
CA THR A 7 -5.28 6.66 2.54
C THR A 7 -4.08 7.02 3.40
N TRP A 8 -3.19 7.88 2.91
CA TRP A 8 -2.01 8.34 3.62
C TRP A 8 -2.36 9.22 4.83
N LEU A 9 -3.33 10.13 4.69
CA LEU A 9 -3.82 10.96 5.79
C LEU A 9 -4.43 10.12 6.92
N VAL A 10 -5.19 9.07 6.58
CA VAL A 10 -5.72 8.12 7.58
C VAL A 10 -4.58 7.35 8.22
N TYR A 11 -3.64 6.83 7.43
CA TYR A 11 -2.48 6.09 7.95
C TYR A 11 -1.61 6.92 8.89
N GLN A 12 -1.40 8.20 8.62
CA GLN A 12 -0.60 9.06 9.50
C GLN A 12 -1.18 9.21 10.91
N ARG A 13 -2.49 8.95 11.09
CA ARG A 13 -3.13 8.93 12.42
C ARG A 13 -2.80 7.65 13.20
N GLU A 14 -2.39 6.59 12.51
CA GLU A 14 -2.02 5.28 13.08
C GLU A 14 -0.54 5.28 13.51
N ALA A 15 -0.18 6.15 14.46
CA ALA A 15 1.22 6.38 14.85
C ALA A 15 1.96 5.11 15.34
N GLN A 16 1.25 4.14 15.90
CA GLN A 16 1.84 2.92 16.47
C GLN A 16 2.12 1.81 15.44
N ARG A 17 1.63 1.95 14.20
CA ARG A 17 1.72 0.87 13.20
C ARG A 17 2.51 1.32 11.98
N VAL A 18 3.23 0.39 11.37
CA VAL A 18 3.95 0.58 10.11
C VAL A 18 3.32 -0.30 9.05
N ALA A 19 2.81 0.31 7.99
CA ALA A 19 2.29 -0.42 6.84
C ALA A 19 3.43 -0.90 5.93
N ARG A 20 3.61 -2.21 5.79
CA ARG A 20 4.68 -2.80 4.95
C ARG A 20 4.28 -3.00 3.50
N SER A 21 2.98 -2.97 3.19
CA SER A 21 2.47 -3.33 1.87
C SER A 21 1.56 -2.27 1.30
N VAL A 22 1.63 -2.09 -0.03
CA VAL A 22 0.70 -1.28 -0.82
C VAL A 22 -0.27 -2.19 -1.55
N VAL A 23 -1.55 -1.84 -1.53
CA VAL A 23 -2.64 -2.64 -2.08
C VAL A 23 -3.40 -1.82 -3.14
N LEU A 24 -3.59 -2.40 -4.32
CA LEU A 24 -4.51 -1.91 -5.35
C LEU A 24 -5.72 -2.85 -5.40
N LYS A 25 -6.91 -2.29 -5.17
CA LYS A 25 -8.20 -2.98 -5.31
C LYS A 25 -8.95 -2.42 -6.50
N LEU A 26 -9.48 -3.30 -7.35
CA LEU A 26 -10.26 -2.93 -8.53
C LEU A 26 -11.56 -3.75 -8.53
N LYS A 27 -12.68 -3.12 -8.87
CA LYS A 27 -13.97 -3.80 -8.96
C LYS A 27 -14.61 -3.56 -10.33
N THR A 28 -15.07 -4.63 -10.97
CA THR A 28 -15.79 -4.58 -12.24
C THR A 28 -17.29 -4.31 -12.02
N ALA A 29 -18.05 -4.14 -13.12
CA ALA A 29 -19.49 -3.86 -13.06
C ALA A 29 -20.33 -5.07 -12.59
N ASP A 30 -19.88 -6.28 -12.89
CA ASP A 30 -20.40 -7.56 -12.41
C ASP A 30 -19.89 -7.90 -11.00
N PHE A 31 -19.48 -6.89 -10.22
CA PHE A 31 -19.06 -6.97 -8.83
C PHE A 31 -17.84 -7.86 -8.54
N ARG A 32 -17.09 -8.31 -9.55
CA ARG A 32 -15.83 -9.06 -9.34
C ARG A 32 -14.73 -8.13 -8.82
N THR A 33 -14.02 -8.58 -7.78
CA THR A 33 -12.93 -7.81 -7.15
C THR A 33 -11.58 -8.43 -7.46
N LEU A 34 -10.66 -7.61 -7.96
CA LEU A 34 -9.26 -7.96 -8.12
C LEU A 34 -8.43 -7.18 -7.11
N THR A 35 -7.55 -7.88 -6.41
CA THR A 35 -6.59 -7.27 -5.48
C THR A 35 -5.18 -7.61 -5.96
N ARG A 36 -4.33 -6.60 -6.00
CA ARG A 36 -2.88 -6.75 -6.17
C ARG A 36 -2.17 -6.06 -5.03
N THR A 37 -1.10 -6.68 -4.58
CA THR A 37 -0.32 -6.19 -3.43
C THR A 37 1.15 -6.21 -3.80
N VAL A 38 1.89 -5.23 -3.31
CA VAL A 38 3.36 -5.23 -3.31
C VAL A 38 3.85 -4.94 -1.89
N THR A 39 4.88 -5.65 -1.47
CA THR A 39 5.58 -5.44 -0.19
C THR A 39 6.99 -5.00 -0.53
N PRO A 40 7.23 -3.69 -0.74
CA PRO A 40 8.57 -3.19 -0.99
C PRO A 40 9.49 -3.47 0.20
N ALA A 41 10.81 -3.54 -0.04
CA ALA A 41 11.80 -3.74 1.02
C ALA A 41 11.69 -2.65 2.10
N VAL A 42 11.54 -1.40 1.66
CA VAL A 42 11.29 -0.22 2.50
C VAL A 42 9.81 0.16 2.41
N PRO A 43 9.12 0.43 3.54
CA PRO A 43 7.75 0.91 3.53
C PRO A 43 7.63 2.21 2.74
N PRO A 44 6.48 2.50 2.10
CA PRO A 44 6.26 3.80 1.49
C PRO A 44 6.41 4.90 2.55
N ALA A 45 7.14 5.96 2.22
CA ALA A 45 7.42 7.09 3.11
C ALA A 45 6.53 8.31 2.85
N SER A 46 5.73 8.30 1.77
CA SER A 46 4.83 9.41 1.43
C SER A 46 3.59 8.96 0.66
N ALA A 47 2.59 9.85 0.58
CA ALA A 47 1.43 9.67 -0.30
C ALA A 47 1.83 9.54 -1.78
N GLY A 48 2.90 10.24 -2.19
CA GLY A 48 3.44 10.17 -3.54
C GLY A 48 3.99 8.80 -3.87
N GLU A 49 4.82 8.23 -2.98
CA GLU A 49 5.35 6.88 -3.12
C GLU A 49 4.25 5.81 -3.09
N LEU A 50 3.28 5.94 -2.17
CA LEU A 50 2.11 5.07 -2.14
C LEU A 50 1.40 5.06 -3.50
N ALA A 51 1.20 6.23 -4.09
CA ALA A 51 0.54 6.33 -5.38
C ALA A 51 1.40 5.79 -6.53
N ALA A 52 2.72 5.98 -6.51
CA ALA A 52 3.62 5.43 -7.51
C ALA A 52 3.58 3.89 -7.49
N LEU A 53 3.67 3.28 -6.30
CA LEU A 53 3.58 1.84 -6.11
C LEU A 53 2.20 1.30 -6.52
N ALA A 54 1.12 1.99 -6.16
CA ALA A 54 -0.22 1.61 -6.58
C ALA A 54 -0.42 1.69 -8.09
N SER A 55 0.16 2.71 -8.76
CA SER A 55 0.15 2.82 -10.21
C SER A 55 0.94 1.69 -10.88
N ALA A 56 2.09 1.32 -10.32
CA ALA A 56 2.90 0.20 -10.84
C ALA A 56 2.13 -1.14 -10.77
N LEU A 57 1.30 -1.34 -9.73
CA LEU A 57 0.45 -2.54 -9.62
C LEU A 57 -0.58 -2.66 -10.75
N ARG A 58 -0.92 -1.57 -11.45
CA ARG A 58 -1.85 -1.60 -12.58
C ARG A 58 -1.33 -2.44 -13.75
N HIS A 59 -0.01 -2.59 -13.90
CA HIS A 59 0.56 -3.47 -14.93
C HIS A 59 0.32 -4.96 -14.64
N ARG A 60 -0.12 -5.32 -13.43
CA ARG A 60 -0.37 -6.71 -13.00
C ARG A 60 -1.85 -7.10 -13.07
N VAL A 61 -2.68 -6.28 -13.71
CA VAL A 61 -4.12 -6.54 -13.89
C VAL A 61 -4.50 -6.45 -15.37
N PRO A 62 -5.56 -7.17 -15.80
CA PRO A 62 -6.05 -7.07 -17.17
C PRO A 62 -6.48 -5.65 -17.56
N ALA A 63 -6.32 -5.29 -18.83
CA ALA A 63 -6.76 -4.01 -19.39
C ALA A 63 -8.27 -3.99 -19.69
N VAL A 64 -9.10 -4.22 -18.68
CA VAL A 64 -10.57 -4.20 -18.77
C VAL A 64 -11.17 -2.99 -18.05
N ARG A 65 -12.47 -2.74 -18.26
CA ARG A 65 -13.18 -1.64 -17.59
C ARG A 65 -13.49 -1.99 -16.13
N TYR A 66 -12.90 -1.23 -15.21
CA TYR A 66 -13.24 -1.25 -13.79
C TYR A 66 -14.18 -0.09 -13.47
N ARG A 67 -15.11 -0.33 -12.53
CA ARG A 67 -16.06 0.67 -12.03
C ARG A 67 -15.57 1.33 -10.75
N LEU A 68 -14.85 0.59 -9.91
CA LEU A 68 -14.26 1.13 -8.68
C LEU A 68 -12.76 0.83 -8.63
N VAL A 69 -12.03 1.75 -8.00
CA VAL A 69 -10.62 1.63 -7.69
C VAL A 69 -10.39 2.05 -6.24
N GLY A 70 -9.58 1.29 -5.53
CA GLY A 70 -9.14 1.57 -4.17
C GLY A 70 -7.63 1.43 -4.05
N VAL A 71 -7.01 2.37 -3.33
CA VAL A 71 -5.59 2.32 -2.96
C VAL A 71 -5.51 2.18 -1.45
N GLY A 72 -4.80 1.16 -0.98
CA GLY A 72 -4.72 0.80 0.42
C GLY A 72 -3.30 0.55 0.89
N LEU A 73 -3.16 0.53 2.21
CA LEU A 73 -1.98 0.07 2.93
C LEU A 73 -2.34 -1.21 3.69
N GLY A 74 -1.36 -2.10 3.86
CA GLY A 74 -1.53 -3.39 4.52
C GLY A 74 -0.23 -3.90 5.13
N GLY A 75 -0.26 -5.11 5.69
CA GLY A 75 0.90 -5.68 6.36
C GLY A 75 1.34 -4.82 7.55
N PHE A 76 0.37 -4.39 8.36
CA PHE A 76 0.63 -3.51 9.49
C PHE A 76 1.35 -4.27 10.61
N VAL A 77 2.55 -3.81 10.94
CA VAL A 77 3.32 -4.30 12.08
C VAL A 77 3.44 -3.22 13.14
N ASP A 78 3.72 -3.62 14.38
CA ASP A 78 4.01 -2.67 15.44
C ASP A 78 5.30 -1.87 15.12
N ARG A 79 5.29 -0.56 15.41
CA ARG A 79 6.41 0.33 15.09
C ARG A 79 7.65 0.02 15.92
N ALA A 80 7.50 -0.34 17.19
CA ALA A 80 8.63 -0.66 18.05
C ALA A 80 9.26 -1.99 17.60
N ALA A 81 8.45 -3.00 17.32
CA ALA A 81 8.92 -4.26 16.75
C ALA A 81 9.61 -4.07 15.39
N TYR A 82 9.05 -3.21 14.53
CA TYR A 82 9.65 -2.89 13.24
C TYR A 82 11.02 -2.20 13.36
N ARG A 83 11.17 -1.27 14.32
CA ARG A 83 12.45 -0.61 14.60
C ARG A 83 13.48 -1.61 15.11
N ALA A 84 13.14 -2.40 16.12
CA ALA A 84 14.02 -3.44 16.65
C ALA A 84 14.49 -4.41 15.56
N GLN A 85 13.59 -4.86 14.67
CA GLN A 85 13.95 -5.72 13.54
C GLN A 85 14.91 -5.01 12.55
N ARG A 86 14.68 -3.74 12.22
CA ARG A 86 15.60 -2.99 11.34
C ARG A 86 16.98 -2.84 11.96
N ASP A 87 17.05 -2.62 13.27
CA ASP A 87 18.32 -2.43 13.98
C ASP A 87 19.10 -3.76 14.07
N LEU A 88 18.41 -4.88 14.27
CA LEU A 88 18.99 -6.24 14.30
C LEU A 88 19.69 -6.64 13.00
N PHE A 89 19.16 -6.23 11.85
CA PHE A 89 19.73 -6.52 10.53
C PHE A 89 20.40 -5.28 9.91
N GLY A 90 20.56 -4.20 10.67
CA GLY A 90 21.24 -2.96 10.28
C GLY A 90 22.75 -3.11 10.34
N THR A 91 23.29 -4.14 9.68
CA THR A 91 24.74 -4.31 9.46
C THR A 91 24.96 -4.66 7.99
N GLY A 92 25.48 -3.71 7.20
CA GLY A 92 25.95 -3.90 5.81
C GLY A 92 25.23 -3.07 4.77
#